data_AF-A0A536S9Z8-F1
#
_entry.id   AF-A0A536S9Z8-F1
#
_cell.length_a   1.000
_cell.length_b   1.000
_cell.length_c   1.000
_cell.angle_alpha   90.00
_cell.angle_beta   90.00
_cell.angle_gamma   90.00
#
_symmetry.space_group_name_H-M   'P 1'
#
loop_
_entity.id
_entity.type
_entity.pdbx_description
1 polymer ?
#
loop_
_entity_poly.entity_id
_entity_poly.type
_entity_poly.pdbx_seq_one_letter_code
_entity_poly.pdbx_strand_id
1 'polypeptide(L)'
;MPEMDRPVSHSADSATLRGARAVGIVCAILFFLPVVAAIAFPSAFLFAPYHRIYERMIASVLFALGLGLLLAIRDPARNAGVFAVVGLVTGVLDASVVYALVVDGADPLHWIAQVPILAAVSATLVVTYTRLRRPHPVVVRIVVAAVVLLPFAFFLHDLAYATFVAGR
;
A
#
# COMPACT_ATOMS: atom_id res chain seq x y z
N MET A 1 -37.69 24.82 26.74
CA MET A 1 -37.34 24.00 25.55
C MET A 1 -35.83 24.10 25.40
N PRO A 2 -35.04 23.10 25.79
CA PRO A 2 -33.60 23.16 25.63
C PRO A 2 -33.26 22.85 24.17
N GLU A 3 -32.51 23.76 23.57
CA GLU A 3 -31.91 23.65 22.24
C GLU A 3 -30.92 22.48 22.28
N MET A 4 -31.33 21.36 21.67
CA MET A 4 -30.58 20.13 21.64
C MET A 4 -29.35 20.35 20.76
N ASP A 5 -28.17 20.35 21.38
CA ASP A 5 -26.85 20.35 20.76
C ASP A 5 -26.86 19.44 19.51
N ARG A 6 -26.85 20.05 18.33
CA ARG A 6 -26.54 19.31 17.12
C ARG A 6 -25.07 18.92 17.24
N PRO A 7 -24.71 17.62 17.24
CA PRO A 7 -23.32 17.27 17.08
C PRO A 7 -22.88 17.86 15.75
N VAL A 8 -21.89 18.75 15.79
CA VAL A 8 -21.20 19.24 14.60
C VAL A 8 -20.50 18.02 14.00
N SER A 9 -21.23 17.26 13.20
CA SER A 9 -20.65 16.22 12.39
C SER A 9 -19.69 16.94 11.45
N HIS A 10 -18.39 16.77 11.66
CA HIS A 10 -17.39 16.99 10.61
C HIS A 10 -17.65 15.94 9.51
N SER A 11 -18.78 16.04 8.81
CA SER A 11 -19.06 15.22 7.64
C SER A 11 -18.18 15.76 6.53
N ALA A 12 -17.27 14.94 6.00
CA ALA A 12 -16.48 15.30 4.84
C ALA A 12 -17.41 15.75 3.70
N ASP A 13 -17.06 16.85 3.03
CA ASP A 13 -17.87 17.42 1.96
C ASP A 13 -18.12 16.40 0.83
N SER A 14 -19.25 16.53 0.14
CA SER A 14 -19.67 15.61 -0.92
C SER A 14 -18.63 15.45 -2.03
N ALA A 15 -17.88 16.51 -2.34
CA ALA A 15 -16.76 16.49 -3.28
C ALA A 15 -15.60 15.60 -2.79
N THR A 16 -15.24 15.70 -1.50
CA THR A 16 -14.21 14.86 -0.87
C THR A 16 -14.63 13.39 -0.89
N LEU A 17 -15.90 13.10 -0.62
CA LEU A 17 -16.42 11.73 -0.68
C LEU A 17 -16.38 11.16 -2.10
N ARG A 18 -16.77 11.94 -3.12
CA ARG A 18 -16.67 11.53 -4.52
C ARG A 18 -15.22 11.30 -4.95
N GLY A 19 -14.32 12.20 -4.55
CA GLY A 19 -12.88 12.05 -4.79
C GLY A 19 -12.32 10.77 -4.17
N ALA A 20 -12.66 10.48 -2.92
CA ALA A 20 -12.24 9.26 -2.24
C ALA A 20 -12.74 7.99 -2.92
N ARG A 21 -13.97 7.99 -3.46
CA ARG A 21 -14.49 6.87 -4.25
C ARG A 21 -13.71 6.67 -5.55
N ALA A 22 -13.48 7.75 -6.29
CA ALA A 22 -12.70 7.70 -7.52
C ALA A 22 -11.28 7.18 -7.26
N VAL A 23 -10.61 7.69 -6.23
CA VAL A 23 -9.29 7.19 -5.79
C VAL A 23 -9.36 5.71 -5.45
N GLY A 24 -10.34 5.29 -4.63
CA GLY A 24 -10.49 3.89 -4.25
C GLY A 24 -10.65 2.95 -5.45
N ILE A 25 -11.42 3.36 -6.47
CA ILE A 25 -11.60 2.61 -7.71
C ILE A 25 -10.30 2.55 -8.52
N VAL A 26 -9.64 3.69 -8.74
CA VAL A 26 -8.39 3.76 -9.52
C VAL A 26 -7.30 2.92 -8.86
N CYS A 27 -7.11 3.07 -7.54
CA CYS A 27 -6.13 2.27 -6.80
C CYS A 27 -6.49 0.77 -6.82
N ALA A 28 -7.76 0.39 -6.73
CA ALA A 28 -8.16 -1.00 -6.87
C ALA A 28 -7.81 -1.58 -8.25
N ILE A 29 -8.05 -0.82 -9.34
CA ILE A 29 -7.64 -1.22 -10.68
C ILE A 29 -6.12 -1.38 -10.76
N LEU A 30 -5.36 -0.45 -10.19
CA LEU A 30 -3.90 -0.52 -10.14
C LEU A 30 -3.36 -1.70 -9.31
N PHE A 31 -4.15 -2.29 -8.41
CA PHE A 31 -3.77 -3.55 -7.75
C PHE A 31 -4.09 -4.79 -8.58
N PHE A 32 -5.18 -4.79 -9.33
CA PHE A 32 -5.50 -5.90 -10.22
C PHE A 32 -4.60 -5.93 -11.47
N LEU A 33 -4.16 -4.76 -11.95
CA LEU A 33 -3.37 -4.64 -13.18
C LEU A 33 -2.06 -5.45 -13.13
N PRO A 34 -1.20 -5.37 -12.09
CA PRO A 34 0.00 -6.20 -11.99
C PRO A 34 -0.29 -7.70 -12.03
N VAL A 35 -1.40 -8.15 -11.44
CA VAL A 35 -1.78 -9.57 -11.43
C VAL A 35 -2.02 -10.10 -12.84
N VAL A 36 -2.67 -9.29 -13.69
CA VAL A 36 -2.93 -9.65 -15.09
C VAL A 36 -1.69 -9.40 -15.96
N ALA A 37 -1.02 -8.27 -15.78
CA ALA A 37 0.11 -7.85 -16.59
C ALA A 37 1.34 -8.74 -16.38
N ALA A 38 1.51 -9.33 -15.19
CA ALA A 38 2.58 -10.29 -14.91
C ALA A 38 2.54 -11.55 -15.81
N ILE A 39 1.40 -11.86 -16.45
CA ILE A 39 1.30 -12.96 -17.42
C ILE A 39 2.10 -12.64 -18.69
N ALA A 40 2.07 -11.38 -19.14
CA ALA A 40 2.76 -10.93 -20.35
C ALA A 40 4.16 -10.36 -20.06
N PHE A 41 4.34 -9.73 -18.90
CA PHE A 41 5.55 -9.02 -18.50
C PHE A 41 5.98 -9.39 -17.07
N PRO A 42 6.32 -10.67 -16.80
CA PRO A 42 6.63 -11.14 -15.44
C PRO A 42 7.80 -10.38 -14.81
N SER A 43 8.86 -10.07 -15.56
CA SER A 43 10.03 -9.35 -15.04
C SER A 43 9.75 -7.91 -14.62
N ALA A 44 8.64 -7.32 -15.06
CA ALA A 44 8.23 -5.98 -14.62
C ALA A 44 7.52 -6.00 -13.26
N PHE A 45 6.98 -7.15 -12.85
CA PHE A 45 6.05 -7.26 -11.73
C PHE A 45 6.36 -8.37 -10.71
N LEU A 46 7.32 -9.24 -10.99
CA LEU A 46 7.71 -10.38 -10.16
C LEU A 46 9.22 -10.45 -10.08
N PHE A 47 9.74 -10.93 -8.94
CA PHE A 47 11.17 -11.19 -8.76
C PHE A 47 11.51 -12.63 -9.16
N ALA A 48 12.65 -12.80 -9.83
CA ALA A 48 13.21 -14.12 -10.11
C ALA A 48 13.87 -14.71 -8.84
N PRO A 49 13.86 -16.04 -8.65
CA PRO A 49 13.29 -17.06 -9.52
C PRO A 49 11.76 -17.15 -9.39
N TYR A 50 11.04 -17.15 -10.52
CA TYR A 50 9.57 -17.22 -10.52
C TYR A 50 9.09 -18.55 -9.95
N HIS A 51 8.41 -18.50 -8.81
CA HIS A 51 7.83 -19.67 -8.19
C HIS A 51 6.34 -19.47 -7.91
N ARG A 52 5.54 -20.51 -8.23
CA ARG A 52 4.08 -20.46 -8.17
C ARG A 52 3.52 -20.07 -6.80
N ILE A 53 4.23 -20.39 -5.71
CA ILE A 53 3.82 -20.02 -4.35
C ILE A 53 3.88 -18.51 -4.17
N TYR A 54 4.97 -17.86 -4.58
CA TYR A 54 5.13 -16.41 -4.51
C TYR A 54 4.12 -15.69 -5.41
N GLU A 55 3.96 -16.15 -6.65
CA GLU A 55 2.97 -15.59 -7.58
C GLU A 55 1.55 -15.60 -6.98
N ARG A 56 1.14 -16.71 -6.37
CA ARG A 56 -0.16 -16.83 -5.71
C ARG A 56 -0.27 -15.95 -4.47
N MET A 57 0.79 -15.88 -3.66
CA MET A 57 0.82 -15.03 -2.48
C MET A 57 0.68 -13.55 -2.88
N ILE A 58 1.51 -13.05 -3.79
CA ILE A 58 1.45 -11.65 -4.20
C ILE A 58 0.12 -11.33 -4.89
N ALA A 59 -0.39 -12.22 -5.77
CA ALA A 59 -1.69 -12.04 -6.40
C ALA A 59 -2.82 -11.98 -5.36
N SER A 60 -2.80 -12.85 -4.34
CA SER A 60 -3.81 -12.86 -3.29
C SER A 60 -3.80 -11.58 -2.45
N VAL A 61 -2.61 -11.05 -2.13
CA VAL A 61 -2.44 -9.80 -1.38
C VAL A 61 -2.97 -8.62 -2.21
N LEU A 62 -2.52 -8.47 -3.45
CA LEU A 62 -2.97 -7.38 -4.32
C LEU A 62 -4.49 -7.44 -4.56
N PHE A 63 -5.03 -8.64 -4.77
CA PHE A 63 -6.46 -8.84 -4.95
C PHE A 63 -7.25 -8.44 -3.69
N ALA A 64 -6.77 -8.83 -2.51
CA ALA A 64 -7.40 -8.46 -1.24
C ALA A 64 -7.35 -6.95 -0.96
N LEU A 65 -6.24 -6.27 -1.28
CA LEU A 65 -6.12 -4.81 -1.16
C LEU A 65 -7.11 -4.11 -2.10
N GLY A 66 -7.20 -4.55 -3.36
CA GLY A 66 -8.15 -4.03 -4.34
C GLY A 66 -9.61 -4.21 -3.88
N LEU A 67 -9.99 -5.42 -3.46
CA LEU A 67 -11.32 -5.67 -2.92
C LEU A 67 -11.62 -4.85 -1.66
N GLY A 68 -10.66 -4.74 -0.74
CA GLY A 68 -10.80 -3.95 0.47
C GLY A 68 -11.14 -2.48 0.17
N LEU A 69 -10.46 -1.89 -0.82
CA LEU A 69 -10.78 -0.53 -1.29
C LEU A 69 -12.17 -0.46 -1.90
N LEU A 70 -12.55 -1.40 -2.78
CA LEU A 70 -13.88 -1.44 -3.40
C LEU A 70 -15.02 -1.63 -2.39
N LEU A 71 -14.76 -2.28 -1.26
CA LEU A 71 -15.72 -2.35 -0.16
C LEU A 71 -15.79 -1.03 0.61
N ALA A 72 -14.64 -0.39 0.82
CA ALA A 72 -14.54 0.87 1.56
C ALA A 72 -15.27 2.04 0.87
N ILE A 73 -15.34 2.07 -0.47
CA ILE A 73 -15.94 3.20 -1.22
C ILE A 73 -17.45 3.38 -0.97
N ARG A 74 -18.16 2.36 -0.44
CA ARG A 74 -19.59 2.48 -0.08
C ARG A 74 -19.81 3.62 0.90
N ASP A 75 -18.96 3.69 1.92
CA ASP A 75 -18.91 4.76 2.92
C ASP A 75 -17.44 5.11 3.23
N PRO A 76 -16.80 5.98 2.42
CA PRO A 76 -15.38 6.28 2.56
C PRO A 76 -15.02 6.92 3.91
N ALA A 77 -15.92 7.72 4.50
CA ALA A 77 -15.65 8.42 5.76
C ALA A 77 -15.64 7.44 6.95
N ARG A 78 -16.59 6.50 6.98
CA ARG A 78 -16.62 5.44 7.98
C ARG A 78 -15.45 4.48 7.81
N ASN A 79 -15.08 4.18 6.57
CA ASN A 79 -14.00 3.26 6.22
C ASN A 79 -12.65 3.94 5.95
N ALA A 80 -12.45 5.18 6.42
CA ALA A 80 -11.23 5.94 6.15
C ALA A 80 -9.94 5.20 6.58
N GLY A 81 -10.03 4.38 7.65
CA GLY A 81 -8.93 3.54 8.10
C GLY A 81 -8.43 2.55 7.03
N VAL A 82 -9.30 2.08 6.13
CA VAL A 82 -8.89 1.17 5.04
C VAL A 82 -7.90 1.87 4.09
N PHE A 83 -8.14 3.13 3.74
CA PHE A 83 -7.22 3.91 2.91
C PHE A 83 -5.85 4.08 3.58
N ALA A 84 -5.82 4.32 4.89
CA ALA A 84 -4.57 4.42 5.65
C ALA A 84 -3.80 3.09 5.69
N VAL A 85 -4.49 1.98 5.99
CA VAL A 85 -3.87 0.65 6.07
C VAL A 85 -3.35 0.22 4.70
N VAL A 86 -4.16 0.34 3.65
CA VAL A 86 -3.75 -0.03 2.29
C VAL A 86 -2.59 0.85 1.83
N GLY A 87 -2.63 2.17 2.10
CA GLY A 87 -1.52 3.08 1.80
C GLY A 87 -0.22 2.70 2.52
N LEU A 88 -0.29 2.37 3.81
CA LEU A 88 0.85 1.86 4.57
C LEU A 88 1.41 0.56 3.98
N VAL A 89 0.54 -0.42 3.70
CA VAL A 89 0.94 -1.70 3.10
C VAL A 89 1.64 -1.47 1.76
N THR A 90 1.12 -0.57 0.92
CA THR A 90 1.78 -0.24 -0.35
C THR A 90 3.10 0.49 -0.17
N GLY A 91 3.23 1.38 0.80
CA GLY A 91 4.50 2.05 1.08
C GLY A 91 5.56 1.09 1.59
N VAL A 92 5.17 0.12 2.42
CA VAL A 92 6.05 -0.97 2.88
C VAL A 92 6.45 -1.88 1.73
N LEU A 93 5.50 -2.24 0.85
CA LEU A 93 5.79 -3.02 -0.35
C LEU A 93 6.75 -2.26 -1.27
N ASP A 94 6.54 -0.97 -1.51
CA ASP A 94 7.43 -0.13 -2.33
C ASP A 94 8.85 -0.07 -1.76
N ALA A 95 8.98 0.15 -0.44
CA ALA A 95 10.28 0.13 0.24
C ALA A 95 11.00 -1.23 0.11
N SER A 96 10.26 -2.34 0.11
CA SER A 96 10.83 -3.68 -0.13
C SER A 96 11.33 -3.87 -1.56
N VAL A 97 10.59 -3.35 -2.55
CA VAL A 97 11.01 -3.37 -3.96
C VAL A 97 12.28 -2.53 -4.15
N VAL A 98 12.33 -1.34 -3.54
CA VAL A 98 13.52 -0.48 -3.56
C VAL A 98 14.71 -1.16 -2.90
N TYR A 99 14.51 -1.86 -1.77
CA TYR A 99 15.57 -2.64 -1.13
C TYR A 99 16.13 -3.71 -2.09
N ALA A 100 15.25 -4.50 -2.71
CA ALA A 100 15.66 -5.54 -3.66
C ALA A 100 16.43 -4.96 -4.87
N LEU A 101 16.05 -3.75 -5.33
CA LEU A 101 16.75 -3.07 -6.42
C LEU A 101 18.14 -2.57 -6.03
N VAL A 102 18.31 -2.11 -4.80
CA VAL A 102 19.56 -1.51 -4.32
C VAL A 102 20.53 -2.56 -3.77
N VAL A 103 20.01 -3.60 -3.11
CA VAL A 103 20.80 -4.57 -2.35
C VAL A 103 20.90 -5.91 -3.08
N ASP A 104 19.79 -6.43 -3.58
CA ASP A 104 19.73 -7.78 -4.16
C ASP A 104 20.03 -7.83 -5.67
N GLY A 105 20.18 -6.66 -6.31
CA GLY A 105 20.44 -6.58 -7.74
C GLY A 105 19.26 -7.02 -8.61
N ALA A 106 18.03 -6.78 -8.15
CA ALA A 106 16.81 -7.09 -8.88
C ALA A 106 16.74 -6.38 -10.26
N ASP A 107 15.88 -6.87 -11.15
CA ASP A 107 15.73 -6.34 -12.51
C ASP A 107 15.43 -4.82 -12.49
N PRO A 108 16.24 -3.97 -13.14
CA PRO A 108 16.03 -2.53 -13.15
C PRO A 108 14.65 -2.09 -13.70
N LEU A 109 13.93 -2.97 -14.41
CA LEU A 109 12.58 -2.70 -14.91
C LEU A 109 11.59 -2.33 -13.78
N HIS A 110 11.81 -2.81 -12.55
CA HIS A 110 10.99 -2.45 -11.40
C HIS A 110 11.05 -0.95 -11.05
N TRP A 111 12.16 -0.25 -11.35
CA TRP A 111 12.29 1.21 -11.15
C TRP A 111 11.29 2.02 -11.97
N ILE A 112 10.92 1.53 -13.15
CA ILE A 112 10.02 2.23 -14.07
C ILE A 112 8.61 1.67 -14.07
N ALA A 113 8.42 0.42 -13.64
CA ALA A 113 7.12 -0.21 -13.56
C ALA A 113 6.52 -0.15 -12.15
N GLN A 114 7.07 -0.91 -11.20
CA GLN A 114 6.45 -1.09 -9.88
C GLN A 114 6.62 0.11 -8.96
N VAL A 115 7.84 0.65 -8.84
CA VAL A 115 8.15 1.71 -7.87
C VAL A 115 7.26 2.94 -8.08
N PRO A 116 7.10 3.48 -9.31
CA PRO A 116 6.26 4.66 -9.51
C PRO A 116 4.78 4.39 -9.21
N ILE A 117 4.28 3.19 -9.53
CA ILE A 117 2.89 2.80 -9.29
C ILE A 117 2.63 2.71 -7.79
N LEU A 118 3.47 1.99 -7.04
CA LEU A 118 3.30 1.80 -5.60
C LEU A 118 3.46 3.11 -4.83
N ALA A 119 4.45 3.94 -5.20
CA ALA A 119 4.64 5.26 -4.62
C ALA A 119 3.41 6.16 -4.86
N ALA A 120 2.89 6.20 -6.09
CA ALA A 120 1.72 7.00 -6.44
C ALA A 120 0.46 6.52 -5.70
N VAL A 121 0.23 5.21 -5.62
CA VAL A 121 -0.90 4.62 -4.88
C VAL A 121 -0.79 4.96 -3.40
N SER A 122 0.37 4.73 -2.78
CA SER A 122 0.63 5.02 -1.38
C SER A 122 0.35 6.49 -1.05
N ALA A 123 0.95 7.41 -1.81
CA ALA A 123 0.77 8.85 -1.63
C ALA A 123 -0.70 9.26 -1.79
N THR A 124 -1.38 8.76 -2.81
CA THR A 124 -2.78 9.13 -3.09
C THR A 124 -3.71 8.61 -2.00
N LEU A 125 -3.50 7.40 -1.50
CA LEU A 125 -4.31 6.81 -0.42
C LEU A 125 -4.08 7.53 0.91
N VAL A 126 -2.84 7.90 1.24
CA VAL A 126 -2.52 8.70 2.43
C VAL A 126 -3.16 10.09 2.33
N VAL A 127 -3.03 10.78 1.19
CA VAL A 127 -3.68 12.09 0.97
C VAL A 127 -5.21 11.97 1.06
N THR A 128 -5.79 10.90 0.53
CA THR A 128 -7.22 10.67 0.62
C THR A 128 -7.65 10.44 2.06
N TYR A 129 -6.88 9.65 2.82
CA TYR A 129 -7.11 9.47 4.25
C TYR A 129 -7.06 10.79 5.02
N THR A 130 -6.04 11.64 4.79
CA THR A 130 -5.89 12.92 5.50
C THR A 130 -6.99 13.92 5.17
N ARG A 131 -7.59 13.83 3.98
CA ARG A 131 -8.78 14.60 3.60
C ARG A 131 -10.06 14.09 4.25
N LEU A 132 -10.17 12.78 4.48
CA LEU A 132 -11.33 12.15 5.14
C LEU A 132 -11.28 12.27 6.66
N ARG A 133 -10.08 12.26 7.25
CA ARG A 133 -9.85 12.36 8.69
C ARG A 133 -8.59 13.17 8.96
N ARG A 134 -8.63 14.05 9.97
CA ARG A 134 -7.42 14.69 10.47
C ARG A 134 -6.49 13.61 11.06
N PRO A 135 -5.32 13.36 10.47
CA PRO A 135 -4.41 12.33 10.97
C PRO A 135 -3.83 12.78 12.30
N HIS A 136 -3.75 11.87 13.27
CA HIS A 136 -3.01 12.15 14.49
C HIS A 136 -1.50 12.17 14.17
N PRO A 137 -0.74 13.19 14.57
CA PRO A 137 0.67 13.35 14.16
C PRO A 137 1.55 12.17 14.57
N VAL A 138 1.24 11.50 15.68
CA VAL A 138 1.93 10.28 16.10
C VAL A 138 1.76 9.14 15.09
N VAL A 139 0.55 8.96 14.55
CA VAL A 139 0.27 7.90 13.55
C VAL A 139 1.08 8.14 12.29
N VAL A 140 1.15 9.39 11.83
CA VAL A 140 1.97 9.77 10.66
C VAL A 140 3.44 9.45 10.91
N ARG A 141 3.98 9.81 12.08
CA ARG A 141 5.38 9.53 12.44
C ARG A 141 5.67 8.03 12.49
N ILE A 142 4.78 7.24 13.08
CA ILE A 142 4.92 5.78 13.14
C ILE A 142 4.90 5.18 11.73
N VAL A 143 3.99 5.64 10.86
CA VAL A 143 3.91 5.17 9.47
C VAL A 143 5.18 5.50 8.69
N VAL A 144 5.65 6.75 8.77
CA VAL A 144 6.90 7.17 8.11
C VAL A 144 8.08 6.37 8.67
N ALA A 145 8.17 6.22 9.99
CA ALA A 145 9.22 5.43 10.63
C ALA A 145 9.16 3.97 10.18
N ALA A 146 7.97 3.36 10.08
CA ALA A 146 7.81 1.98 9.63
C ALA A 146 8.29 1.78 8.19
N VAL A 147 7.99 2.71 7.28
CA VAL A 147 8.45 2.65 5.88
C VAL A 147 9.96 2.87 5.78
N VAL A 148 10.50 3.85 6.52
CA VAL A 148 11.93 4.22 6.47
C VAL A 148 12.82 3.19 7.18
N LEU A 149 12.34 2.58 8.26
CA LEU A 149 13.08 1.55 9.01
C LEU A 149 12.96 0.17 8.37
N LEU A 150 12.07 -0.02 7.39
CA LEU A 150 11.87 -1.32 6.75
C LEU A 150 13.14 -1.86 6.05
N PRO A 151 13.91 -1.07 5.28
CA PRO A 151 15.20 -1.52 4.75
C PRO A 151 16.17 -2.03 5.83
N PHE A 152 16.18 -1.38 6.99
CA PHE A 152 17.02 -1.80 8.12
C PHE A 152 16.50 -3.10 8.74
N ALA A 153 15.18 -3.26 8.86
CA ALA A 153 14.58 -4.51 9.31
C ALA A 153 14.87 -5.69 8.36
N PHE A 154 14.85 -5.47 7.04
CA PHE A 154 15.23 -6.49 6.06
C PHE A 154 16.71 -6.85 6.17
N PHE A 155 17.61 -5.86 6.24
CA PHE A 155 19.02 -6.13 6.45
C PHE A 155 19.29 -6.97 7.72
N LEU A 156 18.64 -6.64 8.83
CA LEU A 156 18.75 -7.43 10.07
C LEU A 156 18.17 -8.84 9.91
N HIS A 157 17.04 -8.97 9.21
CA HIS A 157 16.44 -10.26 8.90
C HIS A 157 17.38 -11.13 8.07
N ASP A 158 17.99 -10.58 7.03
CA ASP A 158 18.86 -11.34 6.12
C ASP A 158 20.17 -11.72 6.79
N LEU A 159 20.72 -10.84 7.63
CA LEU A 159 21.85 -11.17 8.49
C LEU A 159 21.52 -12.31 9.46
N ALA A 160 20.35 -12.25 10.11
CA ALA A 160 19.88 -13.32 10.99
C ALA A 160 19.65 -14.63 10.22
N TYR A 161 19.06 -14.57 9.03
CA TYR A 161 18.83 -15.74 8.20
C TYR A 161 20.15 -16.38 7.76
N ALA A 162 21.12 -15.59 7.33
CA ALA A 162 22.45 -16.06 6.95
C ALA A 162 23.17 -16.74 8.12
N THR A 163 23.09 -16.15 9.31
CA THR A 163 23.78 -16.66 10.51
C THR A 163 23.14 -17.90 11.11
N PHE A 164 21.81 -18.01 11.11
CA PHE A 164 21.11 -19.07 11.83
C PHE A 164 20.51 -20.17 10.94
N VAL A 165 20.22 -19.87 9.68
CA VAL A 165 19.52 -20.78 8.76
C VAL A 165 20.43 -21.25 7.63
N ALA A 166 21.06 -20.31 6.90
CA ALA A 166 21.88 -20.65 5.73
C ALA A 166 23.25 -21.25 6.11
N GLY A 167 23.72 -21.05 7.35
CA GLY A 167 24.96 -21.62 7.88
C GLY A 167 24.83 -23.03 8.46
N ARG A 168 23.70 -23.73 8.26
CA ARG A 168 23.49 -25.15 8.59
C ARG A 168 23.36 -25.97 7.32
#